data_AF-A0A2D8P3Y7-F1
#
_entry.id   AF-A0A2D8P3Y7-F1
#
_cell.length_a   1.000
_cell.length_b   1.000
_cell.length_c   1.000
_cell.angle_alpha   90.00
_cell.angle_beta   90.00
_cell.angle_gamma   90.00
#
_symmetry.space_group_name_H-M   'P 1'
#
loop_
_entity.id
_entity.type
_entity.pdbx_description
1 polymer ?
#
loop_
_entity_poly.entity_id
_entity_poly.type
_entity_poly.pdbx_seq_one_letter_code
_entity_poly.pdbx_strand_id
1 'polypeptide(L)'
;MKRLALLAALVPGAAHAHAFSTGRDAYGAFLEGAGVILATPGLILPLAALAVTLALWKADGMMAAWPAFLIGQVAGMALAPLVGPWIALVPLAFGLVLGGLAAVAPLGRLGPALPVLAGLMGGVVMAASLEGHTVTEIGVAIRLGLFVAANIATAAIAGLARSMLERWDGEVTRIGWRVAASWIAAILVLYLAFAMTGATA
;
A
#
# COMPACT_ATOMS: atom_id res chain seq x y z
N MET A 1 -28.72 15.08 14.66
CA MET A 1 -27.76 15.30 13.56
C MET A 1 -26.57 14.32 13.55
N LYS A 2 -25.93 13.98 14.69
CA LYS A 2 -24.80 13.02 14.72
C LYS A 2 -25.12 11.57 14.26
N ARG A 3 -26.37 11.10 14.41
CA ARG A 3 -26.77 9.74 13.99
C ARG A 3 -27.02 9.59 12.47
N LEU A 4 -27.34 10.68 11.78
CA LEU A 4 -27.56 10.69 10.33
C LEU A 4 -26.24 10.67 9.54
N ALA A 5 -25.17 11.26 10.09
CA ALA A 5 -23.84 11.21 9.48
C ALA A 5 -23.25 9.79 9.44
N LEU A 6 -23.54 8.96 10.46
CA LEU A 6 -23.08 7.56 10.50
C LEU A 6 -23.84 6.69 9.48
N LEU A 7 -25.11 7.01 9.20
CA LEU A 7 -25.92 6.33 8.18
C LEU A 7 -25.54 6.76 6.75
N ALA A 8 -25.08 7.99 6.55
CA ALA A 8 -24.58 8.44 5.25
C ALA A 8 -23.23 7.77 4.86
N ALA A 9 -22.40 7.41 5.85
CA ALA A 9 -21.18 6.63 5.64
C ALA A 9 -21.43 5.15 5.27
N LEU A 10 -22.69 4.69 5.38
CA LEU A 10 -23.11 3.33 5.01
C LEU A 10 -23.72 3.26 3.60
N VAL A 11 -23.76 4.38 2.87
CA VAL A 11 -24.19 4.38 1.46
C VAL A 11 -22.96 4.02 0.62
N PRO A 12 -22.94 2.85 -0.05
CA PRO A 12 -21.82 2.47 -0.91
C PRO A 12 -21.63 3.55 -1.98
N GLY A 13 -20.43 4.13 -2.05
CA GLY A 13 -20.07 4.99 -3.17
C GLY A 13 -20.01 4.16 -4.45
N ALA A 14 -20.38 4.75 -5.59
CA ALA A 14 -20.23 4.06 -6.87
C ALA A 14 -18.74 3.83 -7.14
N ALA A 15 -18.29 2.57 -7.12
CA ALA A 15 -16.93 2.17 -7.47
C ALA A 15 -16.68 2.42 -8.96
N HIS A 16 -15.62 3.14 -9.33
CA HIS A 16 -15.44 3.64 -10.70
C HIS A 16 -14.02 3.46 -11.30
N ALA A 17 -12.95 3.15 -10.56
CA ALA A 17 -11.61 3.12 -11.18
C ALA A 17 -11.11 1.72 -11.62
N HIS A 18 -11.67 0.63 -11.07
CA HIS A 18 -11.32 -0.75 -11.49
C HIS A 18 -12.58 -1.61 -11.73
N ALA A 19 -13.11 -1.56 -12.95
CA ALA A 19 -14.16 -2.50 -13.36
C ALA A 19 -13.55 -3.89 -13.58
N PHE A 20 -13.78 -4.81 -12.64
CA PHE A 20 -13.33 -6.20 -12.77
C PHE A 20 -14.10 -6.92 -13.87
N SER A 21 -13.39 -7.63 -14.74
CA SER A 21 -13.99 -8.37 -15.86
C SER A 21 -14.74 -9.59 -15.34
N THR A 22 -16.06 -9.61 -15.51
CA THR A 22 -16.88 -10.81 -15.26
C THR A 22 -16.63 -11.87 -16.33
N GLY A 23 -16.46 -13.14 -15.96
CA GLY A 23 -16.39 -14.27 -16.90
C GLY A 23 -14.99 -14.83 -17.21
N ARG A 24 -13.93 -14.36 -16.54
CA ARG A 24 -12.61 -15.00 -16.59
C ARG A 24 -12.58 -16.30 -15.78
N ASP A 25 -11.68 -17.20 -16.15
CA ASP A 25 -11.34 -18.35 -15.33
C ASP A 25 -10.62 -17.92 -14.03
N ALA A 26 -10.46 -18.86 -13.09
CA ALA A 26 -9.89 -18.54 -11.78
C ALA A 26 -8.46 -17.98 -11.87
N TYR A 27 -7.66 -18.46 -12.83
CA TYR A 27 -6.29 -17.96 -13.02
C TYR A 27 -6.27 -16.56 -13.63
N GLY A 28 -7.09 -16.29 -14.66
CA GLY A 28 -7.22 -14.96 -15.24
C GLY A 28 -7.72 -13.93 -14.23
N ALA A 29 -8.67 -14.30 -13.38
CA ALA A 29 -9.18 -13.46 -12.29
C ALA A 29 -8.11 -13.20 -11.21
N PHE A 30 -7.28 -14.19 -10.89
CA PHE A 30 -6.13 -14.03 -10.00
C PHE A 30 -5.10 -13.04 -10.58
N LEU A 31 -4.73 -13.20 -11.85
CA LEU A 31 -3.80 -12.30 -12.53
C LEU A 31 -4.34 -10.87 -12.63
N GLU A 32 -5.65 -10.72 -12.82
CA GLU A 32 -6.31 -9.42 -12.81
C GLU A 32 -6.17 -8.72 -11.46
N GLY A 33 -6.46 -9.43 -10.36
CA GLY A 33 -6.24 -8.90 -9.01
C GLY A 33 -4.78 -8.55 -8.76
N ALA A 34 -3.85 -9.43 -9.16
CA ALA A 34 -2.43 -9.13 -9.02
C ALA A 34 -2.01 -7.89 -9.83
N GLY A 35 -2.57 -7.75 -11.04
CA GLY A 35 -2.34 -6.61 -11.93
C GLY A 35 -2.75 -5.28 -11.33
N VAL A 36 -3.84 -5.21 -10.55
CA VAL A 36 -4.25 -3.96 -9.86
C VAL A 36 -3.12 -3.42 -8.99
N ILE A 37 -2.44 -4.26 -8.21
CA ILE A 37 -1.35 -3.81 -7.35
C ILE A 37 -0.10 -3.48 -8.18
N LEU A 38 0.29 -4.39 -9.07
CA LEU A 38 1.59 -4.31 -9.75
C LEU A 38 1.64 -3.27 -10.88
N ALA A 39 0.51 -3.02 -11.54
CA ALA A 39 0.42 -2.10 -12.66
C ALA A 39 -0.06 -0.70 -12.26
N THR A 40 -0.52 -0.50 -11.02
CA THR A 40 -1.01 0.80 -10.54
C THR A 40 0.06 1.50 -9.71
N PRO A 41 0.70 2.56 -10.23
CA PRO A 41 1.74 3.30 -9.50
C PRO A 41 1.28 3.80 -8.14
N GLY A 42 0.01 4.19 -8.02
CA GLY A 42 -0.59 4.66 -6.77
C GLY A 42 -0.70 3.62 -5.65
N LEU A 43 -0.50 2.34 -5.96
CA LEU A 43 -0.49 1.24 -4.99
C LEU A 43 0.92 0.66 -4.80
N ILE A 44 1.68 0.44 -5.88
CA ILE A 44 3.02 -0.13 -5.78
C ILE A 44 4.05 0.84 -5.18
N LEU A 45 3.97 2.14 -5.45
CA LEU A 45 4.94 3.11 -4.92
C LEU A 45 4.82 3.31 -3.40
N PRO A 46 3.62 3.38 -2.79
CA PRO A 46 3.49 3.36 -1.35
C PRO A 46 4.02 2.08 -0.69
N LEU A 47 3.79 0.92 -1.32
CA LEU A 47 4.37 -0.35 -0.86
C LEU A 47 5.89 -0.36 -0.95
N ALA A 48 6.47 0.21 -2.01
CA ALA A 48 7.90 0.40 -2.15
C ALA A 48 8.46 1.32 -1.04
N ALA A 49 7.77 2.43 -0.74
CA ALA A 49 8.14 3.33 0.36
C ALA A 49 8.15 2.60 1.72
N LEU A 50 7.11 1.81 2.00
CA LEU A 50 7.06 0.95 3.18
C LEU A 50 8.23 -0.04 3.21
N ALA A 51 8.46 -0.77 2.12
CA ALA A 51 9.51 -1.78 2.03
C ALA A 51 10.91 -1.19 2.32
N VAL A 52 11.22 -0.05 1.72
CA VAL A 52 12.49 0.67 1.96
C VAL A 52 12.58 1.15 3.41
N THR A 53 11.49 1.68 3.97
CA THR A 53 11.43 2.10 5.38
C THR A 53 11.75 0.92 6.31
N LEU A 54 11.13 -0.24 6.08
CA LEU A 54 11.34 -1.43 6.91
C LEU A 54 12.77 -1.98 6.77
N ALA A 55 13.33 -1.99 5.56
CA ALA A 55 14.70 -2.43 5.32
C ALA A 55 15.75 -1.50 5.96
N LEU A 56 15.50 -0.18 5.97
CA LEU A 56 16.37 0.80 6.62
C LEU A 56 16.27 0.80 8.15
N TRP A 57 15.14 0.35 8.71
CA TRP A 57 14.91 0.31 10.15
C TRP A 57 15.78 -0.73 10.86
N LYS A 58 15.67 -2.00 10.46
CA LYS A 58 16.44 -3.11 11.04
C LYS A 58 16.52 -4.28 10.06
N ALA A 59 17.44 -5.20 10.33
CA ALA A 59 17.68 -6.39 9.52
C ALA A 59 16.41 -7.15 9.16
N ASP A 60 15.68 -7.58 10.18
CA ASP A 60 14.44 -8.32 10.04
C ASP A 60 13.21 -7.40 10.08
N GLY A 61 13.35 -6.17 9.55
CA GLY A 61 12.30 -5.15 9.61
C GLY A 61 11.01 -5.61 8.94
N MET A 62 11.14 -6.21 7.75
CA MET A 62 10.01 -6.81 7.03
C MET A 62 9.37 -7.93 7.84
N MET A 63 10.15 -8.94 8.27
CA MET A 63 9.63 -10.09 9.03
C MET A 63 8.93 -9.65 10.33
N ALA A 64 9.46 -8.65 11.01
CA ALA A 64 8.87 -8.13 12.24
C ALA A 64 7.56 -7.36 12.01
N ALA A 65 7.44 -6.64 10.89
CA ALA A 65 6.24 -5.88 10.53
C ALA A 65 5.20 -6.72 9.77
N TRP A 66 5.60 -7.87 9.23
CA TRP A 66 4.78 -8.68 8.33
C TRP A 66 3.46 -9.13 8.95
N PRO A 67 3.39 -9.62 10.20
CA PRO A 67 2.11 -10.02 10.80
C PRO A 67 1.10 -8.86 10.83
N ALA A 68 1.56 -7.66 11.21
CA ALA A 68 0.71 -6.48 11.21
C ALA A 68 0.27 -6.10 9.79
N PHE A 69 1.18 -6.16 8.81
CA PHE A 69 0.86 -5.93 7.39
C PHE A 69 -0.21 -6.90 6.86
N LEU A 70 -0.11 -8.20 7.20
CA LEU A 70 -1.11 -9.21 6.81
C LEU A 70 -2.46 -8.97 7.46
N ILE A 71 -2.49 -8.71 8.77
CA ILE A 71 -3.72 -8.37 9.52
C ILE A 71 -4.36 -7.11 8.91
N GLY A 72 -3.53 -6.11 8.64
CA GLY A 72 -3.92 -4.88 7.96
C GLY A 72 -4.61 -5.15 6.63
N GLN A 73 -3.99 -5.95 5.75
CA GLN A 73 -4.57 -6.31 4.46
C GLN A 73 -5.95 -6.97 4.59
N VAL A 74 -6.09 -7.96 5.47
CA VAL A 74 -7.36 -8.64 5.70
C VAL A 74 -8.42 -7.67 6.23
N ALA A 75 -8.04 -6.81 7.19
CA ALA A 75 -8.93 -5.76 7.71
C ALA A 75 -9.32 -4.75 6.61
N GLY A 76 -8.38 -4.34 5.77
CA GLY A 76 -8.61 -3.45 4.63
C GLY A 76 -9.61 -4.03 3.63
N MET A 77 -9.51 -5.33 3.32
CA MET A 77 -10.50 -6.00 2.47
C MET A 77 -11.89 -6.03 3.09
N ALA A 78 -11.98 -6.30 4.40
CA ALA A 78 -13.25 -6.34 5.11
C ALA A 78 -13.90 -4.95 5.22
N LEU A 79 -13.09 -3.90 5.35
CA LEU A 79 -13.52 -2.51 5.49
C LEU A 79 -13.66 -1.77 4.16
N ALA A 80 -13.20 -2.35 3.05
CA ALA A 80 -13.30 -1.77 1.71
C ALA A 80 -14.71 -1.25 1.36
N PRO A 81 -15.83 -1.93 1.71
CA PRO A 81 -17.17 -1.44 1.36
C PRO A 81 -17.57 -0.13 2.06
N LEU A 82 -16.83 0.28 3.10
CA LEU A 82 -17.11 1.47 3.90
C LEU A 82 -16.36 2.71 3.41
N VAL A 83 -15.52 2.56 2.37
CA VAL A 83 -14.73 3.65 1.83
C VAL A 83 -15.16 3.96 0.40
N GLY A 84 -15.12 5.24 0.04
CA GLY A 84 -15.43 5.70 -1.31
C GLY A 84 -14.16 5.92 -2.13
N PRO A 85 -14.28 6.40 -3.38
CA PRO A 85 -13.15 6.60 -4.30
C PRO A 85 -11.99 7.45 -3.75
N TRP A 86 -12.28 8.34 -2.80
CA TRP A 86 -11.27 9.16 -2.10
C TRP A 86 -10.17 8.33 -1.42
N ILE A 87 -10.44 7.05 -1.11
CA ILE A 87 -9.46 6.17 -0.47
C ILE A 87 -8.19 6.00 -1.31
N ALA A 88 -8.27 6.14 -2.64
CA ALA A 88 -7.12 6.05 -3.53
C ALA A 88 -6.02 7.10 -3.21
N LEU A 89 -6.39 8.23 -2.59
CA LEU A 89 -5.45 9.27 -2.15
C LEU A 89 -4.67 8.87 -0.89
N VAL A 90 -5.21 7.96 -0.07
CA VAL A 90 -4.66 7.64 1.24
C VAL A 90 -3.35 6.86 1.15
N PRO A 91 -3.23 5.78 0.34
CA PRO A 91 -1.95 5.11 0.13
C PRO A 91 -0.87 6.07 -0.39
N LEU A 92 -1.22 6.99 -1.30
CA LEU A 92 -0.29 7.98 -1.84
C LEU A 92 0.27 8.89 -0.74
N ALA A 93 -0.62 9.54 0.02
CA ALA A 93 -0.23 10.42 1.11
C ALA A 93 0.54 9.66 2.19
N PHE A 94 0.14 8.43 2.49
CA PHE A 94 0.80 7.64 3.51
C PHE A 94 2.19 7.14 3.06
N GLY A 95 2.31 6.71 1.81
CA GLY A 95 3.57 6.34 1.18
C GLY A 95 4.53 7.52 1.12
N LEU A 96 4.03 8.73 0.85
CA LEU A 96 4.80 9.96 0.87
C LEU A 96 5.42 10.20 2.26
N VAL A 97 4.61 10.07 3.33
CA VAL A 97 5.10 10.20 4.71
C VAL A 97 6.18 9.15 5.01
N LEU A 98 5.95 7.88 4.66
CA LEU A 98 6.93 6.81 4.88
C LEU A 98 8.21 7.03 4.09
N GLY A 99 8.13 7.41 2.81
CA GLY A 99 9.28 7.71 1.97
C GLY A 99 10.08 8.90 2.51
N GLY A 100 9.40 9.96 2.96
CA GLY A 100 10.02 11.09 3.64
C GLY A 100 10.73 10.69 4.92
N LEU A 101 10.06 9.92 5.80
CA LEU A 101 10.66 9.39 7.02
C LEU A 101 11.88 8.51 6.74
N ALA A 102 11.79 7.63 5.74
CA ALA A 102 12.91 6.79 5.33
C ALA A 102 14.10 7.61 4.83
N ALA A 103 13.85 8.71 4.11
CA ALA A 103 14.90 9.58 3.59
C ALA A 103 15.65 10.35 4.70
N VAL A 104 14.93 10.88 5.70
CA VAL A 104 15.54 11.84 6.66
C VAL A 104 15.61 11.36 8.10
N ALA A 105 14.73 10.46 8.53
CA ALA A 105 14.55 10.17 9.96
C ALA A 105 15.50 9.06 10.46
N PRO A 106 15.90 9.12 11.75
CA PRO A 106 16.53 8.00 12.43
C PRO A 106 15.48 6.95 12.81
N LEU A 107 15.18 6.03 11.88
CA LEU A 107 14.09 5.05 12.01
C LEU A 107 14.17 4.15 13.27
N GLY A 108 15.34 4.00 13.88
CA GLY A 108 15.48 3.28 15.15
C GLY A 108 14.59 3.84 16.27
N ARG A 109 14.34 5.16 16.30
CA ARG A 109 13.43 5.79 17.28
C ARG A 109 11.96 5.50 17.01
N LEU A 110 11.61 5.19 15.77
CA LEU A 110 10.24 4.88 15.35
C LEU A 110 9.95 3.37 15.41
N GLY A 111 10.91 2.55 15.87
CA GLY A 111 10.85 1.11 15.77
C GLY A 111 9.53 0.46 16.24
N PRO A 112 9.01 0.80 17.43
CA PRO A 112 7.74 0.24 17.91
C PRO A 112 6.53 0.61 17.03
N ALA A 113 6.57 1.74 16.33
CA ALA A 113 5.47 2.22 15.50
C ALA A 113 5.48 1.59 14.09
N LEU A 114 6.64 1.14 13.58
CA LEU A 114 6.76 0.67 12.20
C LEU A 114 5.89 -0.56 11.87
N PRO A 115 5.70 -1.56 12.74
CA PRO A 115 4.72 -2.62 12.50
C PRO A 115 3.29 -2.09 12.38
N VAL A 116 2.92 -1.11 13.21
CA VAL A 116 1.58 -0.49 13.15
C VAL A 116 1.42 0.25 11.82
N LEU A 117 2.42 1.02 11.41
CA LEU A 117 2.40 1.73 10.12
C LEU A 117 2.34 0.75 8.94
N ALA A 118 3.02 -0.39 9.03
CA ALA A 118 2.89 -1.46 8.04
C ALA A 118 1.47 -2.02 8.00
N GLY A 119 0.87 -2.32 9.15
CA GLY A 119 -0.53 -2.77 9.20
C GLY A 119 -1.51 -1.75 8.61
N LEU A 120 -1.36 -0.47 8.95
CA LEU A 120 -2.15 0.59 8.35
C LEU A 120 -1.96 0.64 6.83
N MET A 121 -0.72 0.51 6.34
CA MET A 121 -0.43 0.55 4.90
C MET A 121 -1.07 -0.62 4.17
N GLY A 122 -0.95 -1.84 4.73
CA GLY A 122 -1.63 -3.02 4.20
C GLY A 122 -3.14 -2.84 4.13
N GLY A 123 -3.73 -2.24 5.18
CA GLY A 123 -5.16 -1.93 5.22
C GLY A 123 -5.58 -0.93 4.16
N VAL A 124 -4.91 0.22 4.07
CA VAL A 124 -5.29 1.26 3.10
C VAL A 124 -5.04 0.83 1.66
N VAL A 125 -3.99 0.05 1.38
CA VAL A 125 -3.74 -0.48 0.03
C VAL A 125 -4.81 -1.48 -0.38
N MET A 126 -5.26 -2.36 0.52
CA MET A 126 -6.36 -3.30 0.21
C MET A 126 -7.71 -2.59 0.10
N ALA A 127 -7.98 -1.60 0.95
CA ALA A 127 -9.19 -0.81 0.83
C ALA A 127 -9.20 -0.01 -0.49
N ALA A 128 -8.06 0.56 -0.87
CA ALA A 128 -7.91 1.31 -2.10
C ALA A 128 -7.91 0.45 -3.37
N SER A 129 -7.44 -0.79 -3.32
CA SER A 129 -7.50 -1.67 -4.48
C SER A 129 -8.90 -2.20 -4.78
N LEU A 130 -9.81 -2.13 -3.80
CA LEU A 130 -11.19 -2.58 -3.90
C LEU A 130 -12.20 -1.43 -4.07
N GLU A 131 -11.80 -0.18 -3.77
CA GLU A 131 -12.57 1.06 -4.01
C GLU A 131 -14.07 1.03 -3.65
N GLY A 132 -14.45 0.43 -2.52
CA GLY A 132 -15.86 0.38 -2.12
C GLY A 132 -16.62 -0.88 -2.52
N HIS A 133 -16.02 -1.77 -3.31
CA HIS A 133 -16.67 -3.01 -3.71
C HIS A 133 -16.95 -3.94 -2.52
N THR A 134 -18.11 -4.61 -2.55
CA THR A 134 -18.52 -5.51 -1.47
C THR A 134 -17.78 -6.85 -1.50
N VAL A 135 -17.80 -7.55 -0.36
CA VAL A 135 -17.19 -8.88 -0.18
C VAL A 135 -17.87 -9.94 -1.07
N THR A 136 -19.05 -9.67 -1.64
CA THR A 136 -19.77 -10.60 -2.52
C THR A 136 -19.64 -10.26 -4.01
N GLU A 137 -19.28 -9.02 -4.35
CA GLU A 137 -19.14 -8.57 -5.75
C GLU A 137 -17.86 -9.07 -6.41
N ILE A 138 -16.77 -9.13 -5.65
CA ILE A 138 -15.47 -9.51 -6.18
C ILE A 138 -15.18 -10.99 -5.91
N GLY A 139 -14.77 -11.70 -6.97
CA GLY A 139 -14.40 -13.11 -6.87
C GLY A 139 -13.20 -13.34 -5.94
N VAL A 140 -13.20 -14.47 -5.23
CA VAL A 140 -12.11 -14.84 -4.29
C VAL A 140 -10.75 -14.85 -4.98
N ALA A 141 -10.68 -15.29 -6.24
CA ALA A 141 -9.43 -15.30 -7.02
C ALA A 141 -8.81 -13.90 -7.16
N ILE A 142 -9.61 -12.86 -7.41
CA ILE A 142 -9.12 -11.47 -7.50
C ILE A 142 -8.54 -11.01 -6.16
N ARG A 143 -9.22 -11.30 -5.05
CA ARG A 143 -8.72 -10.95 -3.70
C ARG A 143 -7.42 -11.65 -3.36
N LEU A 144 -7.30 -12.92 -3.73
CA LEU A 144 -6.05 -13.66 -3.59
C LEU A 144 -4.95 -13.04 -4.45
N GLY A 145 -5.26 -12.63 -5.68
CA GLY A 145 -4.34 -11.89 -6.56
C GLY A 145 -3.82 -10.61 -5.90
N LEU A 146 -4.74 -9.78 -5.39
CA LEU A 146 -4.42 -8.54 -4.67
C LEU A 146 -3.51 -8.82 -3.46
N PHE A 147 -3.90 -9.76 -2.61
CA PHE A 147 -3.15 -10.14 -1.42
C PHE A 147 -1.74 -10.60 -1.74
N VAL A 148 -1.62 -11.54 -2.69
CA VAL A 148 -0.34 -12.13 -3.08
C VAL A 148 0.55 -11.06 -3.71
N ALA A 149 0.01 -10.24 -4.62
CA ALA A 149 0.78 -9.19 -5.27
C ALA A 149 1.30 -8.13 -4.30
N ALA A 150 0.49 -7.67 -3.34
CA ALA A 150 0.94 -6.71 -2.34
C ALA A 150 2.05 -7.29 -1.45
N ASN A 151 1.94 -8.55 -1.06
CA ASN A 151 2.98 -9.24 -0.30
C ASN A 151 4.26 -9.43 -1.11
N ILE A 152 4.17 -9.93 -2.35
CA ILE A 152 5.33 -10.13 -3.23
C ILE A 152 6.02 -8.80 -3.53
N ALA A 153 5.27 -7.76 -3.92
CA ALA A 153 5.83 -6.45 -4.22
C ALA A 153 6.61 -5.88 -3.03
N THR A 154 6.01 -5.90 -1.84
CA THR A 154 6.64 -5.38 -0.63
C THR A 154 7.86 -6.21 -0.23
N ALA A 155 7.71 -7.54 -0.20
CA ALA A 155 8.78 -8.46 0.20
C ALA A 155 9.95 -8.46 -0.78
N ALA A 156 9.71 -8.39 -2.08
CA ALA A 156 10.75 -8.35 -3.11
C ALA A 156 11.61 -7.09 -2.97
N ILE A 157 10.98 -5.91 -2.80
CA ILE A 157 11.69 -4.64 -2.63
C ILE A 157 12.46 -4.63 -1.30
N ALA A 158 11.84 -5.08 -0.21
CA ALA A 158 12.48 -5.15 1.09
C ALA A 158 13.67 -6.14 1.07
N GLY A 159 13.50 -7.29 0.42
CA GLY A 159 14.54 -8.30 0.25
C GLY A 159 15.70 -7.81 -0.62
N LEU A 160 15.42 -7.08 -1.71
CA LEU A 160 16.44 -6.42 -2.51
C LEU A 160 17.22 -5.42 -1.66
N ALA A 161 16.52 -4.53 -0.97
CA ALA A 161 17.16 -3.54 -0.10
C ALA A 161 18.01 -4.17 0.99
N ARG A 162 17.49 -5.21 1.64
CA ARG A 162 18.22 -5.96 2.65
C ARG A 162 19.47 -6.62 2.08
N SER A 163 19.36 -7.30 0.94
CA SER A 163 20.48 -7.99 0.30
C SER A 163 21.62 -7.04 -0.06
N MET A 164 21.30 -5.82 -0.48
CA MET A 164 22.31 -4.78 -0.75
C MET A 164 22.93 -4.27 0.55
N LEU A 165 22.10 -3.98 1.56
CA LEU A 165 22.57 -3.49 2.87
C LEU A 165 23.44 -4.51 3.63
N GLU A 166 23.25 -5.81 3.40
CA GLU A 166 24.07 -6.88 3.99
C GLU A 166 25.36 -7.14 3.21
N ARG A 167 25.30 -7.10 1.88
CA ARG A 167 26.47 -7.43 1.05
C ARG A 167 27.50 -6.31 1.01
N TRP A 168 27.05 -5.07 1.05
CA TRP A 168 27.90 -3.90 0.87
C TRP A 168 28.00 -3.15 2.18
N ASP A 169 29.01 -3.51 2.96
CA ASP A 169 29.33 -2.87 4.24
C ASP A 169 29.64 -1.38 4.04
N GLY A 170 28.88 -0.53 4.72
CA GLY A 170 29.16 0.89 4.80
C GLY A 170 27.93 1.80 4.81
N GLU A 171 28.14 3.03 5.28
CA GLU A 171 27.12 4.08 5.28
C GLU A 171 26.63 4.44 3.87
N VAL A 172 27.45 4.21 2.84
CA VAL A 172 27.13 4.52 1.44
C VAL A 172 25.87 3.80 0.97
N THR A 173 25.74 2.50 1.24
CA THR A 173 24.56 1.72 0.84
C THR A 173 23.29 2.23 1.51
N ARG A 174 23.40 2.63 2.79
CA ARG A 174 22.30 3.22 3.55
C ARG A 174 21.91 4.59 2.98
N ILE A 175 22.89 5.42 2.61
CA ILE A 175 22.65 6.70 1.94
C ILE A 175 21.95 6.48 0.60
N GLY A 176 22.40 5.51 -0.21
CA GLY A 176 21.76 5.17 -1.48
C GLY A 176 20.28 4.83 -1.34
N TRP A 177 19.93 4.00 -0.35
CA TRP A 177 18.52 3.68 -0.07
C TRP A 177 17.71 4.86 0.49
N ARG A 178 18.33 5.78 1.22
CA ARG A 178 17.69 7.05 1.63
C ARG A 178 17.42 7.96 0.43
N VAL A 179 18.35 8.02 -0.52
CA VAL A 179 18.15 8.75 -1.78
C VAL A 179 17.02 8.12 -2.58
N ALA A 180 17.00 6.79 -2.73
CA ALA A 180 15.91 6.08 -3.38
C ALA A 180 14.55 6.37 -2.71
N ALA A 181 14.49 6.36 -1.38
CA ALA A 181 13.29 6.73 -0.63
C ALA A 181 12.83 8.17 -0.92
N SER A 182 13.77 9.11 -1.04
CA SER A 182 13.47 10.51 -1.39
C SER A 182 12.88 10.65 -2.79
N TRP A 183 13.33 9.85 -3.75
CA TRP A 183 12.79 9.84 -5.11
C TRP A 183 11.39 9.23 -5.14
N ILE A 184 11.17 8.13 -4.39
CA ILE A 184 9.83 7.57 -4.22
C ILE A 184 8.89 8.62 -3.63
N ALA A 185 9.31 9.32 -2.58
CA ALA A 185 8.54 10.40 -1.98
C ALA A 185 8.23 11.52 -2.99
N ALA A 186 9.22 11.97 -3.77
CA ALA A 186 9.02 12.99 -4.80
C ALA A 186 8.01 12.55 -5.88
N ILE A 187 8.11 11.30 -6.36
CA ILE A 187 7.14 10.75 -7.31
C ILE A 187 5.74 10.71 -6.66
N LEU A 188 5.63 10.30 -5.40
CA LEU A 188 4.36 10.28 -4.68
C LEU A 188 3.76 11.69 -4.49
N VAL A 189 4.58 12.73 -4.30
CA VAL A 189 4.10 14.13 -4.32
C VAL A 189 3.46 14.46 -5.66
N LEU A 190 4.13 14.11 -6.77
CA LEU A 190 3.60 14.37 -8.11
C LEU A 190 2.29 13.62 -8.35
N TYR A 191 2.24 12.32 -8.02
CA TYR A 191 1.01 11.53 -8.14
C TYR A 191 -0.12 12.10 -7.29
N LEU A 192 0.16 12.47 -6.05
CA LEU A 192 -0.83 13.06 -5.15
C LEU A 192 -1.34 14.39 -5.70
N ALA A 193 -0.46 15.26 -6.20
CA ALA A 193 -0.84 16.54 -6.81
C ALA A 193 -1.77 16.33 -8.02
N PHE A 194 -1.41 15.43 -8.94
CA PHE A 194 -2.25 15.12 -10.11
C PHE A 194 -3.60 14.51 -9.70
N ALA A 195 -3.61 13.57 -8.76
CA ALA A 195 -4.83 12.94 -8.27
C ALA A 195 -5.77 13.96 -7.59
N MET A 196 -5.22 14.92 -6.84
CA MET A 196 -6.01 15.99 -6.22
C MET A 196 -6.60 16.96 -7.25
N THR A 197 -5.85 17.30 -8.31
CA THR A 197 -6.38 18.15 -9.38
C THR A 197 -7.43 17.45 -10.24
N GLY A 198 -7.24 16.15 -10.51
CA GLY A 198 -8.19 15.33 -11.27
C GLY A 198 -9.48 15.03 -10.50
N ALA A 199 -9.42 14.93 -9.16
CA ALA A 199 -10.58 14.69 -8.30
C ALA A 199 -11.53 15.89 -8.17
N THR A 200 -11.13 17.07 -8.64
CA THR A 200 -11.91 18.32 -8.59
C THR A 200 -12.61 18.68 -9.92
N ALA A 201 -12.43 17.87 -10.96
CA ALA A 201 -13.12 18.00 -12.26
C ALA A 201 -14.28 17.01 -12.35
#